data_AF-A0A7V3BK29-F1
#
_entry.id   AF-A0A7V3BK29-F1
#
_cell.length_a   1.000
_cell.length_b   1.000
_cell.length_c   1.000
_cell.angle_alpha   90.00
_cell.angle_beta   90.00
_cell.angle_gamma   90.00
#
_symmetry.space_group_name_H-M   'P 1'
#
loop_
_entity.id
_entity.type
_entity.pdbx_description
1 polymer ?
#
loop_
_entity_poly.entity_id
_entity_poly.type
_entity_poly.pdbx_seq_one_letter_code
_entity_poly.pdbx_strand_id
1 'polypeptide(L)'
;MESLALFRQVGDTRGLAFALNALGRVAAGREDYVVAHALFEDSLALRRRLADRRGLASSLSDLGYVASCWEDYTAARALFEESLALRRELGDTRGLASSLSALGHVAHCQGDEAVARALVQESLTISRKLGDRRGCAEGIEALARIASAQGLPE
;
A
#
# COMPACT_ATOMS: atom_id res chain seq x y z
N MET A 1 10.20 13.73 17.52
CA MET A 1 11.49 14.14 16.91
C MET A 1 12.69 13.58 17.64
N GLU A 2 12.69 13.48 18.98
CA GLU A 2 13.83 12.92 19.74
C GLU A 2 14.24 11.49 19.34
N SER A 3 13.29 10.59 19.07
CA SER A 3 13.59 9.21 18.63
C SER A 3 14.35 9.14 17.29
N LEU A 4 14.06 10.03 16.33
CA LEU A 4 14.75 10.08 15.02
C LEU A 4 16.21 10.52 15.17
N ALA A 5 16.46 11.51 16.04
CA ALA A 5 17.80 11.99 16.34
C ALA A 5 18.63 10.91 17.06
N LEU A 6 18.00 10.17 17.98
CA LEU A 6 18.64 9.07 18.71
C LEU A 6 19.01 7.90 17.79
N PHE A 7 18.13 7.47 16.89
CA PHE A 7 18.46 6.40 15.94
C PHE A 7 19.60 6.79 14.97
N ARG A 8 19.66 8.07 14.56
CA ARG A 8 20.78 8.59 13.77
C ARG A 8 22.10 8.61 14.55
N GLN A 9 22.06 8.87 15.86
CA GLN A 9 23.24 8.85 16.73
C GLN A 9 23.74 7.45 17.08
N VAL A 10 22.85 6.47 17.22
CA VAL A 10 23.19 5.11 17.69
C VAL A 10 23.53 4.16 16.53
N GLY A 11 23.36 4.60 15.27
CA GLY A 11 23.67 3.79 14.09
C GLY A 11 22.63 2.71 13.77
N ASP A 12 21.52 2.65 14.51
CA ASP A 12 20.41 1.73 14.24
C ASP A 12 19.57 2.22 13.06
N THR A 13 20.11 1.98 11.88
CA THR A 13 19.54 2.40 10.60
C THR A 13 18.24 1.63 10.30
N ARG A 14 18.07 0.41 10.84
CA ARG A 14 16.83 -0.38 10.70
C ARG A 14 15.70 0.21 11.54
N GLY A 15 15.98 0.51 12.82
CA GLY A 15 15.05 1.19 13.72
C GLY A 15 14.63 2.56 13.16
N LEU A 16 15.58 3.30 12.59
CA LEU A 16 15.31 4.58 11.91
C LEU A 16 14.32 4.42 10.75
N ALA A 17 14.55 3.47 9.84
CA ALA A 17 13.67 3.24 8.69
C ALA A 17 12.26 2.84 9.13
N PHE A 18 12.15 1.97 10.13
CA PHE A 18 10.86 1.60 10.72
C PHE A 18 10.13 2.81 11.32
N ALA A 19 10.84 3.64 12.10
CA ALA A 19 10.27 4.82 12.74
C ALA A 19 9.80 5.87 11.71
N LEU A 20 10.58 6.12 10.65
CA LEU A 20 10.20 6.99 9.55
C LEU A 20 8.91 6.52 8.89
N ASN A 21 8.82 5.23 8.58
CA ASN A 21 7.60 4.66 8.00
C ASN A 21 6.40 4.79 8.95
N ALA A 22 6.58 4.51 10.25
CA ALA A 22 5.49 4.65 11.23
C ALA A 22 5.01 6.11 11.34
N LEU A 23 5.93 7.08 11.38
CA LEU A 23 5.60 8.50 11.39
C LEU A 23 4.90 8.93 10.10
N GLY A 24 5.33 8.39 8.95
CA GLY A 24 4.67 8.64 7.67
C GLY A 24 3.20 8.20 7.70
N ARG A 25 2.90 7.03 8.29
CA ARG A 25 1.51 6.57 8.46
C ARG A 25 0.69 7.45 9.39
N VAL A 26 1.31 7.97 10.46
CA VAL A 26 0.66 8.94 11.35
C VAL A 26 0.36 10.25 10.63
N ALA A 27 1.29 10.75 9.80
CA ALA A 27 1.08 11.94 8.98
C ALA A 27 -0.05 11.72 7.96
N ALA A 28 -0.03 10.58 7.25
CA ALA A 28 -1.08 10.22 6.30
C ALA A 28 -2.47 10.10 6.95
N GLY A 29 -2.55 9.55 8.17
CA GLY A 29 -3.80 9.49 8.95
C GLY A 29 -4.30 10.86 9.44
N ARG A 30 -3.46 11.90 9.35
CA ARG A 30 -3.83 13.31 9.56
C ARG A 30 -4.01 14.08 8.25
N GLU A 31 -4.02 13.36 7.12
CA GLU A 31 -4.11 13.91 5.76
C GLU A 31 -2.94 14.83 5.39
N ASP A 32 -1.83 14.78 6.15
CA ASP A 32 -0.59 15.47 5.81
C ASP A 32 0.23 14.61 4.85
N TYR A 33 -0.27 14.52 3.63
CA TYR A 33 0.28 13.67 2.58
C TYR A 33 1.68 14.11 2.12
N VAL A 34 1.99 15.41 2.22
CA VAL A 34 3.33 15.94 1.89
C VAL A 34 4.36 15.42 2.88
N VAL A 35 4.08 15.52 4.18
CA VAL A 35 4.98 14.99 5.21
C VAL A 35 5.04 13.46 5.16
N ALA A 36 3.90 12.80 4.92
CA ALA A 36 3.85 11.34 4.77
C ALA A 36 4.75 10.85 3.63
N HIS A 37 4.64 11.47 2.45
CA HIS A 37 5.45 11.14 1.28
C HIS A 37 6.95 11.26 1.58
N ALA A 38 7.38 12.39 2.15
CA ALA A 38 8.78 12.61 2.49
C ALA A 38 9.32 11.55 3.47
N LEU A 39 8.54 11.20 4.51
CA LEU A 39 8.91 10.19 5.49
C LEU A 39 8.98 8.78 4.88
N PHE A 40 8.08 8.44 3.96
CA PHE A 40 8.10 7.15 3.29
C PHE A 40 9.26 7.03 2.30
N GLU A 41 9.60 8.09 1.57
CA GLU A 41 10.79 8.17 0.69
C GLU A 41 12.09 7.98 1.49
N ASP A 42 12.24 8.69 2.61
CA ASP A 42 13.40 8.53 3.49
C ASP A 42 13.52 7.08 4.01
N SER A 43 12.40 6.49 4.43
CA SER A 43 12.34 5.08 4.83
C SER A 43 12.72 4.14 3.68
N LEU A 44 12.21 4.38 2.47
CA LEU A 44 12.48 3.59 1.28
C LEU A 44 13.97 3.60 0.94
N ALA A 45 14.59 4.79 0.94
CA ALA A 45 16.01 4.96 0.68
C ALA A 45 16.88 4.19 1.68
N LEU A 46 16.54 4.23 2.98
CA LEU A 46 17.26 3.47 4.01
C LEU A 46 17.07 1.96 3.83
N ARG A 47 15.86 1.50 3.55
CA ARG A 47 15.58 0.07 3.32
C ARG A 47 16.29 -0.48 2.09
N ARG A 48 16.47 0.35 1.04
CA ARG A 48 17.29 -0.02 -0.14
C ARG A 48 18.73 -0.26 0.28
N ARG A 49 19.33 0.66 1.05
CA ARG A 49 20.71 0.52 1.56
C ARG A 49 20.88 -0.70 2.47
N LEU A 50 19.85 -1.04 3.23
CA LEU A 50 19.86 -2.17 4.17
C LEU A 50 19.52 -3.52 3.52
N ALA A 51 19.17 -3.53 2.23
CA ALA A 51 18.59 -4.68 1.53
C ALA A 51 17.36 -5.29 2.26
N ASP A 52 16.59 -4.47 2.99
CA ASP A 52 15.38 -4.89 3.67
C ASP A 52 14.20 -4.96 2.69
N ARG A 53 14.09 -6.10 2.00
CA ARG A 53 13.06 -6.30 0.96
C ARG A 53 11.63 -6.19 1.49
N ARG A 54 11.38 -6.63 2.72
CA ARG A 54 10.03 -6.57 3.32
C ARG A 54 9.66 -5.13 3.69
N GLY A 55 10.62 -4.39 4.24
CA GLY A 55 10.49 -2.96 4.45
C GLY A 55 10.25 -2.22 3.14
N LEU A 56 11.00 -2.54 2.08
CA LEU A 56 10.84 -1.91 0.76
C LEU A 56 9.41 -2.03 0.24
N ALA A 57 8.85 -3.25 0.23
CA ALA A 57 7.47 -3.45 -0.18
C ALA A 57 6.47 -2.65 0.66
N SER A 58 6.72 -2.51 1.96
CA SER A 58 5.86 -1.70 2.84
C SER A 58 5.92 -0.22 2.49
N SER A 59 7.13 0.35 2.34
CA SER A 59 7.32 1.74 1.92
C SER A 59 6.69 2.03 0.56
N LEU A 60 6.85 1.14 -0.42
CA LEU A 60 6.25 1.29 -1.75
C LEU A 60 4.73 1.29 -1.71
N SER A 61 4.12 0.39 -0.93
CA SER A 61 2.66 0.42 -0.71
C SER A 61 2.20 1.72 -0.05
N ASP A 62 2.94 2.19 0.96
CA ASP A 62 2.58 3.43 1.66
C ASP A 62 2.71 4.67 0.75
N LEU A 63 3.71 4.71 -0.13
CA LEU A 63 3.84 5.73 -1.17
C LEU A 63 2.72 5.63 -2.22
N GLY A 64 2.36 4.41 -2.64
CA GLY A 64 1.25 4.18 -3.57
C GLY A 64 -0.09 4.66 -3.02
N TYR A 65 -0.29 4.52 -1.70
CA TYR A 65 -1.44 5.08 -1.01
C TYR A 65 -1.45 6.62 -1.08
N VAL A 66 -0.33 7.27 -0.78
CA VAL A 66 -0.22 8.74 -0.86
C VAL A 66 -0.45 9.23 -2.28
N ALA A 67 0.11 8.57 -3.30
CA ALA A 67 -0.13 8.90 -4.70
C ALA A 67 -1.62 8.77 -5.07
N SER A 68 -2.31 7.75 -4.53
CA SER A 68 -3.76 7.60 -4.72
C SER A 68 -4.56 8.74 -4.09
N CYS A 69 -4.14 9.24 -2.92
CA CYS A 69 -4.76 10.40 -2.27
C CYS A 69 -4.53 11.71 -3.04
N TRP A 70 -3.48 11.79 -3.85
CA TRP A 70 -3.25 12.89 -4.79
C TRP A 70 -3.89 12.65 -6.16
N GLU A 71 -4.66 11.58 -6.32
CA GLU A 71 -5.28 11.18 -7.59
C GLU A 71 -4.27 10.89 -8.71
N ASP A 72 -2.99 10.73 -8.37
CA ASP A 72 -1.96 10.23 -9.29
C ASP A 72 -2.02 8.70 -9.35
N TYR A 73 -3.09 8.22 -9.99
CA TYR A 73 -3.36 6.80 -10.14
C TYR A 73 -2.31 6.07 -10.98
N THR A 74 -1.58 6.80 -11.83
CA THR A 74 -0.48 6.22 -12.62
C THR A 74 0.71 5.90 -11.73
N ALA A 75 1.15 6.86 -10.91
CA ALA A 75 2.22 6.63 -9.95
C ALA A 75 1.80 5.59 -8.89
N ALA A 76 0.56 5.69 -8.37
CA ALA A 76 0.03 4.74 -7.41
C ALA A 76 0.08 3.30 -7.92
N ARG A 77 -0.36 3.08 -9.16
CA ARG A 77 -0.31 1.77 -9.81
C ARG A 77 1.11 1.23 -9.87
N ALA A 78 2.07 2.00 -10.36
CA ALA A 78 3.46 1.58 -10.48
C ALA A 78 4.05 1.18 -9.11
N LEU A 79 3.81 1.98 -8.07
CA LEU A 79 4.27 1.73 -6.71
C LEU A 79 3.65 0.47 -6.11
N PHE A 80 2.35 0.25 -6.31
CA PHE A 80 1.68 -0.96 -5.84
C PHE A 80 2.10 -2.22 -6.61
N GLU A 81 2.35 -2.11 -7.92
CA GLU A 81 2.86 -3.22 -8.75
C GLU A 81 4.28 -3.63 -8.32
N GLU A 82 5.18 -2.67 -8.06
CA GLU A 82 6.52 -2.96 -7.51
C GLU A 82 6.42 -3.62 -6.13
N SER A 83 5.55 -3.11 -5.26
CA SER A 83 5.30 -3.74 -3.96
C SER A 83 4.72 -5.14 -4.10
N LEU A 84 3.83 -5.39 -5.06
CA LEU A 84 3.20 -6.69 -5.30
C LEU A 84 4.26 -7.71 -5.75
N ALA A 85 5.13 -7.32 -6.69
CA ALA A 85 6.22 -8.16 -7.17
C ALA A 85 7.14 -8.59 -6.03
N LEU A 86 7.58 -7.65 -5.20
CA LEU A 86 8.41 -7.94 -4.02
C LEU A 86 7.71 -8.88 -3.04
N ARG A 87 6.42 -8.66 -2.74
CA ARG A 87 5.67 -9.52 -1.82
C ARG A 87 5.47 -10.93 -2.37
N ARG A 88 5.35 -11.06 -3.70
CA ARG A 88 5.29 -12.36 -4.38
C ARG A 88 6.60 -13.13 -4.20
N GLU A 89 7.73 -12.47 -4.44
CA GLU A 89 9.05 -13.07 -4.24
C GLU A 89 9.31 -13.47 -2.79
N LEU A 90 8.79 -12.70 -1.83
CA LEU A 90 8.94 -12.95 -0.39
C LEU A 90 7.95 -13.99 0.17
N GLY A 91 6.96 -14.42 -0.62
CA GLY A 91 5.86 -15.26 -0.13
C GLY A 91 4.95 -14.57 0.89
N ASP A 92 4.93 -13.24 0.95
CA ASP A 92 4.08 -12.46 1.86
C ASP A 92 2.63 -12.47 1.38
N THR A 93 1.93 -13.56 1.68
CA THR A 93 0.57 -13.82 1.17
C THR A 93 -0.44 -12.78 1.66
N ARG A 94 -0.25 -12.26 2.89
CA ARG A 94 -1.12 -11.20 3.42
C ARG A 94 -0.88 -9.89 2.68
N GLY A 95 0.38 -9.50 2.51
CA GLY A 95 0.72 -8.31 1.75
C GLY A 95 0.28 -8.39 0.29
N LEU A 96 0.33 -9.58 -0.33
CA LEU A 96 -0.17 -9.81 -1.69
C LEU A 96 -1.65 -9.43 -1.79
N ALA A 97 -2.49 -9.90 -0.86
CA ALA A 97 -3.90 -9.55 -0.83
C ALA A 97 -4.11 -8.03 -0.71
N SER A 98 -3.36 -7.37 0.18
CA SER A 98 -3.44 -5.91 0.35
C SER A 98 -3.02 -5.15 -0.92
N SER A 99 -1.93 -5.55 -1.59
CA SER A 99 -1.50 -4.94 -2.86
C SER A 99 -2.54 -5.11 -3.96
N LEU A 100 -3.11 -6.32 -4.10
CA LEU A 100 -4.14 -6.59 -5.10
C LEU A 100 -5.41 -5.75 -4.86
N SER A 101 -5.84 -5.62 -3.60
CA SER A 101 -6.98 -4.77 -3.26
C SER A 101 -6.71 -3.30 -3.60
N ALA A 102 -5.50 -2.80 -3.31
CA ALA A 102 -5.12 -1.43 -3.62
C ALA A 102 -5.06 -1.17 -5.12
N LEU A 103 -4.49 -2.11 -5.90
CA LEU A 103 -4.51 -2.03 -7.36
C LEU A 103 -5.94 -2.09 -7.93
N GLY A 104 -6.81 -2.89 -7.33
CA GLY A 104 -8.22 -2.95 -7.70
C GLY A 104 -8.94 -1.63 -7.48
N HIS A 105 -8.66 -0.94 -6.37
CA HIS A 105 -9.15 0.41 -6.12
C HIS A 105 -8.63 1.41 -7.16
N VAL A 106 -7.32 1.39 -7.46
CA VAL A 106 -6.72 2.27 -8.47
C VAL A 106 -7.35 2.05 -9.85
N ALA A 107 -7.55 0.78 -10.25
CA ALA A 107 -8.19 0.46 -11.53
C ALA A 107 -9.65 0.97 -11.59
N HIS A 108 -10.40 0.87 -10.49
CA HIS A 108 -11.75 1.42 -10.39
C HIS A 108 -11.75 2.95 -10.57
N CYS A 109 -10.85 3.67 -9.89
CA CYS A 109 -10.70 5.12 -10.06
C CYS A 109 -10.30 5.52 -11.50
N GLN A 110 -9.59 4.64 -12.22
CA GLN A 110 -9.24 4.82 -13.63
C GLN A 110 -10.37 4.40 -14.60
N GLY A 111 -11.51 3.90 -14.09
CA GLY A 111 -12.63 3.43 -14.90
C GLY A 111 -12.47 2.04 -15.51
N ASP A 112 -11.40 1.30 -15.17
CA ASP A 112 -11.18 -0.07 -15.63
C ASP A 112 -11.87 -1.07 -14.68
N GLU A 113 -13.20 -1.12 -14.75
CA GLU A 113 -14.03 -1.92 -13.86
C GLU A 113 -13.77 -3.43 -13.99
N ALA A 114 -13.37 -3.89 -15.18
CA ALA A 114 -13.05 -5.29 -15.43
C ALA A 114 -11.77 -5.70 -14.69
N VAL A 115 -10.71 -4.90 -14.81
CA VAL A 115 -9.45 -5.12 -14.08
C VAL A 115 -9.65 -4.94 -12.58
N ALA A 116 -10.40 -3.92 -12.16
CA ALA A 116 -10.72 -3.69 -10.75
C ALA A 116 -11.37 -4.91 -10.10
N ARG A 117 -12.42 -5.45 -10.75
CA ARG A 117 -13.13 -6.64 -10.27
C ARG A 117 -12.22 -7.85 -10.15
N ALA A 118 -11.39 -8.13 -11.16
CA ALA A 118 -10.50 -9.27 -11.16
C ALA A 118 -9.48 -9.21 -10.01
N LEU A 119 -8.86 -8.04 -9.81
CA LEU A 119 -7.88 -7.81 -8.75
C LEU A 119 -8.49 -7.95 -7.34
N VAL A 120 -9.67 -7.35 -7.13
CA VAL A 120 -10.37 -7.45 -5.83
C VAL A 120 -10.84 -8.88 -5.56
N GLN A 121 -11.30 -9.63 -6.57
CA GLN A 121 -11.67 -11.04 -6.42
C GLN A 121 -10.48 -11.92 -6.05
N GLU A 122 -9.31 -11.69 -6.65
CA GLU A 122 -8.09 -12.39 -6.28
C GLU A 122 -7.70 -12.09 -4.82
N SER A 123 -7.71 -10.80 -4.43
CA SER A 123 -7.45 -10.37 -3.05
C SER A 123 -8.41 -11.02 -2.03
N LEU A 124 -9.70 -11.05 -2.34
CA LEU A 124 -10.73 -11.66 -1.51
C LEU A 124 -10.52 -13.18 -1.37
N THR A 125 -10.14 -13.83 -2.46
CA THR A 125 -9.83 -15.28 -2.45
C THR A 125 -8.66 -15.59 -1.52
N ILE A 126 -7.59 -14.78 -1.56
CA ILE A 126 -6.45 -14.92 -0.66
C ILE A 126 -6.87 -14.64 0.79
N SER A 127 -7.61 -13.55 1.03
CA SER A 127 -8.07 -13.17 2.37
C SER A 127 -8.91 -14.28 3.02
N ARG A 128 -9.79 -14.93 2.24
CA ARG A 128 -10.57 -16.09 2.70
C ARG A 128 -9.68 -17.27 3.10
N LYS A 129 -8.68 -17.61 2.27
CA LYS A 129 -7.73 -18.69 2.57
C LYS A 129 -6.93 -18.41 3.84
N LEU A 130 -6.61 -17.15 4.12
CA LEU A 130 -5.91 -16.74 5.34
C LEU A 130 -6.81 -16.60 6.57
N GLY A 131 -8.14 -16.66 6.41
CA GLY A 131 -9.08 -16.31 7.49
C GLY A 131 -9.05 -14.82 7.87
N ASP A 132 -8.53 -13.95 7.00
CA ASP A 132 -8.50 -12.50 7.23
C ASP A 132 -9.91 -11.90 7.02
N ARG A 133 -10.67 -11.84 8.11
CA ARG A 133 -12.04 -11.30 8.10
C ARG A 133 -12.10 -9.85 7.64
N ARG A 134 -11.09 -9.05 7.98
CA ARG A 134 -11.04 -7.65 7.59
C ARG A 134 -10.81 -7.53 6.09
N GLY A 135 -9.80 -8.23 5.56
CA GLY A 135 -9.55 -8.27 4.11
C GLY A 135 -10.74 -8.81 3.31
N CYS A 136 -11.49 -9.75 3.88
CA CYS A 136 -12.73 -10.22 3.27
C CYS A 136 -13.81 -9.13 3.20
N ALA A 137 -14.02 -8.39 4.29
CA ALA A 137 -14.99 -7.30 4.33
C ALA A 137 -14.64 -6.20 3.32
N GLU A 138 -13.37 -5.76 3.32
CA GLU A 138 -12.84 -4.75 2.38
C GLU A 138 -13.05 -5.19 0.92
N GLY A 139 -12.72 -6.45 0.58
CA GLY A 139 -12.91 -6.98 -0.76
C GLY A 139 -14.38 -7.07 -1.19
N ILE A 140 -15.28 -7.44 -0.27
CA ILE A 140 -16.73 -7.50 -0.55
C ILE A 140 -17.28 -6.09 -0.79
N GLU A 141 -16.92 -5.13 0.06
CA GLU A 141 -17.33 -3.74 -0.10
C GLU A 141 -16.84 -3.14 -1.43
N ALA A 142 -15.58 -3.41 -1.79
CA ALA A 142 -15.02 -2.96 -3.05
C ALA A 142 -15.76 -3.54 -4.27
N LEU A 143 -16.12 -4.83 -4.24
CA LEU A 143 -16.93 -5.43 -5.30
C LEU A 143 -18.34 -4.85 -5.38
N ALA A 144 -18.96 -4.53 -4.24
CA ALA A 144 -20.27 -3.88 -4.22
C ALA A 144 -20.21 -2.50 -4.88
N ARG A 145 -19.18 -1.70 -4.57
CA ARG A 145 -18.96 -0.37 -5.17
C ARG A 145 -18.76 -0.44 -6.69
N ILE A 146 -17.91 -1.36 -7.15
CA ILE A 146 -17.66 -1.63 -8.57
C ILE A 146 -18.95 -2.06 -9.28
N ALA A 147 -19.77 -2.90 -8.65
CA ALA A 147 -21.04 -3.36 -9.23
C ALA A 147 -22.09 -2.24 -9.30
N SER A 148 -22.18 -1.38 -8.28
CA SER A 148 -23.09 -0.23 -8.29
C SER A 148 -22.76 0.79 -9.37
N ALA A 149 -21.48 0.98 -9.71
CA ALA A 149 -21.06 1.83 -10.82
C ALA A 149 -21.56 1.31 -12.20
N GLN A 150 -21.81 0.00 -12.33
CA GLN A 150 -22.36 -0.61 -13.55
C GLN A 150 -23.90 -0.59 -13.61
N GLY A 151 -24.57 -0.26 -12.51
CA GLY A 151 -26.02 -0.36 -12.35
C GLY A 151 -26.82 0.90 -12.72
N LEU A 152 -26.18 1.95 -13.23
CA LEU A 152 -26.85 3.17 -13.73
C LEU A 152 -26.92 3.14 -15.27
N PRO A 153 -28.04 2.68 -15.87
CA PRO A 153 -28.44 3.17 -17.18
C PRO A 153 -29.06 4.58 -17.03
N GLU A 154 -28.68 5.50 -17.91
CA GLU A 154 -29.41 6.77 -18.14
C GLU A 154 -30.87 6.52 -18.54
#